data_AF-R0MGQ1-F1
#
_entry.id   AF-R0MGQ1-F1
#
_cell.length_a   1.000
_cell.length_b   1.000
_cell.length_c   1.000
_cell.angle_alpha   90.00
_cell.angle_beta   90.00
_cell.angle_gamma   90.00
#
_symmetry.space_group_name_H-M   'P 1'
#
loop_
_entity.id
_entity.type
_entity.pdbx_description
1 polymer ?
#
loop_
_entity_poly.entity_id
_entity_poly.type
_entity_poly.pdbx_seq_one_letter_code
_entity_poly.pdbx_strand_id
1 'polypeptide(L)'
;MLFKKVFNYVYLYIISVCDTLPLGEPVFAYQDGSDKILLPFKTETDITKYDIYESKIGEAPDYTSSICNSDKINFKNNILKTEVVDILYIDIGFIDREKGFQYTVCVTLRNGEVIKFKPFIWDKTEVSFKLIKTQI
;
A
#
# COMPACT_ATOMS: atom_id res chain seq x y z
N MET A 1 -23.85 11.82 -14.49
CA MET A 1 -22.45 12.32 -14.44
C MET A 1 -22.01 12.42 -12.98
N LEU A 2 -21.40 11.37 -12.40
CA LEU A 2 -21.03 11.35 -10.97
C LEU A 2 -19.69 10.65 -10.68
N PHE A 3 -18.84 10.48 -11.69
CA PHE A 3 -17.55 9.76 -11.56
C PHE A 3 -16.31 10.66 -11.49
N LYS A 4 -16.45 11.99 -11.48
CA LYS A 4 -15.29 12.90 -11.49
C LYS A 4 -14.73 13.30 -10.11
N LYS A 5 -15.43 13.02 -9.00
CA LYS A 5 -14.99 13.48 -7.67
C LYS A 5 -14.03 12.55 -6.95
N VAL A 6 -14.11 11.23 -7.19
CA VAL A 6 -13.26 10.25 -6.47
C VAL A 6 -11.81 10.33 -6.95
N PHE A 7 -11.58 10.56 -8.25
CA PHE A 7 -10.24 10.67 -8.82
C PHE A 7 -9.41 11.80 -8.21
N ASN A 8 -10.01 12.98 -7.97
CA ASN A 8 -9.27 14.12 -7.42
C ASN A 8 -8.79 13.92 -5.98
N TYR A 9 -9.49 13.09 -5.20
CA TYR A 9 -9.14 12.86 -3.79
C TYR A 9 -7.89 11.96 -3.64
N VAL A 10 -7.78 10.94 -4.49
CA VAL A 10 -6.59 10.06 -4.54
C VAL A 10 -5.35 10.85 -4.98
N TYR A 11 -5.51 11.79 -5.92
CA TYR A 11 -4.44 12.63 -6.45
C TYR A 11 -3.79 13.56 -5.39
N LEU A 12 -4.57 14.07 -4.42
CA LEU A 12 -4.07 14.98 -3.38
C LEU A 12 -3.26 14.27 -2.29
N TYR A 13 -3.54 12.99 -1.99
CA TYR A 13 -2.86 12.25 -0.93
C TYR A 13 -1.47 11.74 -1.35
N ILE A 14 -1.23 11.58 -2.64
CA ILE A 14 0.08 11.16 -3.20
C ILE A 14 1.15 12.26 -3.02
N ILE A 15 0.76 13.51 -2.74
CA ILE A 15 1.65 14.69 -2.67
C ILE A 15 2.63 14.65 -1.48
N SER A 16 2.48 13.73 -0.52
CA SER A 16 3.36 13.66 0.66
C SER A 16 4.46 12.59 0.56
N VAL A 17 5.02 12.32 -0.63
CA VAL A 17 6.35 11.67 -0.72
C VAL A 17 7.42 12.74 -0.46
N CYS A 18 7.38 13.40 0.71
CA CYS A 18 8.36 14.43 1.05
C CYS A 18 9.74 13.80 1.22
N ASP A 19 10.69 14.19 0.36
CA ASP A 19 12.16 14.22 0.38
C ASP A 19 13.00 13.18 1.16
N THR A 20 12.52 12.58 2.26
CA THR A 20 13.30 11.80 3.21
C THR A 20 13.15 10.28 3.11
N LEU A 21 12.05 9.77 2.52
CA LEU A 21 11.80 8.33 2.42
C LEU A 21 11.66 7.87 0.95
N PRO A 22 12.21 6.69 0.58
CA PRO A 22 12.12 6.16 -0.78
C PRO A 22 10.69 5.74 -1.18
N LEU A 23 9.84 5.44 -0.20
CA LEU A 23 8.41 5.12 -0.39
C LEU A 23 7.51 6.03 0.45
N GLY A 24 6.36 6.42 -0.13
CA GLY A 24 5.29 7.15 0.56
C GLY A 24 4.31 6.24 1.30
N GLU A 25 3.31 6.84 1.95
CA GLU A 25 2.29 6.07 2.67
C GLU A 25 1.38 5.28 1.70
N PRO A 26 0.97 4.05 2.07
CA PRO A 26 0.04 3.25 1.28
C PRO A 26 -1.33 3.92 1.12
N VAL A 27 -1.85 3.96 -0.10
CA VAL A 27 -3.21 4.41 -0.40
C VAL A 27 -4.06 3.23 -0.85
N PHE A 28 -5.26 3.08 -0.26
CA PHE A 28 -6.17 1.99 -0.62
C PHE A 28 -7.18 2.45 -1.65
N ALA A 29 -7.39 1.66 -2.69
CA ALA A 29 -8.35 1.97 -3.75
C ALA A 29 -9.03 0.71 -4.29
N TYR A 30 -10.31 0.82 -4.62
CA TYR A 30 -11.02 -0.20 -5.38
C TYR A 30 -10.92 0.12 -6.88
N GLN A 31 -10.23 -0.73 -7.65
CA GLN A 31 -9.99 -0.55 -9.08
C GLN A 31 -10.09 -1.88 -9.82
N ASP A 32 -10.68 -1.86 -11.02
CA ASP A 32 -10.83 -3.03 -11.88
C ASP A 32 -11.47 -4.26 -11.19
N GLY A 33 -12.40 -4.01 -10.26
CA GLY A 33 -13.13 -5.05 -9.55
C GLY A 33 -12.44 -5.62 -8.31
N SER A 34 -11.23 -5.16 -7.98
CA SER A 34 -10.45 -5.63 -6.82
C SER A 34 -9.97 -4.48 -5.92
N ASP A 35 -9.77 -4.78 -4.64
CA ASP A 35 -9.08 -3.88 -3.71
C ASP A 35 -7.58 -3.89 -4.01
N LYS A 36 -6.96 -2.71 -4.01
CA LYS A 36 -5.54 -2.52 -4.30
C LYS A 36 -4.89 -1.56 -3.31
N ILE A 37 -3.61 -1.81 -3.04
CA ILE A 37 -2.72 -0.83 -2.44
C ILE A 37 -1.99 -0.13 -3.56
N LEU A 38 -2.06 1.20 -3.55
CA LEU A 38 -1.29 2.10 -4.38
C LEU A 38 -0.16 2.66 -3.51
N LEU A 39 1.06 2.25 -3.82
CA LEU A 39 2.22 2.64 -3.03
C LEU A 39 3.13 3.54 -3.87
N PRO A 40 3.11 4.87 -3.64
CA PRO A 40 3.96 5.78 -4.37
C PRO A 40 5.41 5.67 -3.91
N PHE A 41 6.35 5.77 -4.84
CA PHE A 41 7.79 5.71 -4.57
C PHE A 41 8.57 6.61 -5.53
N LYS A 42 9.78 7.02 -5.14
CA LYS A 42 10.67 7.80 -6.02
C LYS A 42 11.12 6.92 -7.18
N THR A 43 11.09 7.42 -8.41
CA THR A 43 11.45 6.65 -9.64
C THR A 43 12.81 5.94 -9.55
N GLU A 44 13.78 6.50 -8.80
CA GLU A 44 15.09 5.88 -8.57
C GLU A 44 15.10 4.71 -7.57
N THR A 45 13.98 4.46 -6.88
CA THR A 45 13.85 3.39 -5.89
C THR A 45 13.68 2.05 -6.60
N ASP A 46 14.71 1.20 -6.51
CA ASP A 46 14.71 -0.12 -7.13
C ASP A 46 14.05 -1.15 -6.20
N ILE A 47 12.75 -1.39 -6.40
CA ILE A 47 11.95 -2.36 -5.66
C ILE A 47 12.07 -3.74 -6.33
N THR A 48 12.36 -4.77 -5.53
CA THR A 48 12.55 -6.15 -6.04
C THR A 48 11.42 -7.09 -5.68
N LYS A 49 10.79 -6.92 -4.52
CA LYS A 49 9.65 -7.74 -4.09
C LYS A 49 8.78 -7.02 -3.06
N TYR A 50 7.57 -7.53 -2.89
CA TYR A 50 6.73 -7.22 -1.74
C TYR A 50 6.20 -8.48 -1.08
N ASP A 51 5.89 -8.36 0.21
CA ASP A 51 5.33 -9.39 1.05
C ASP A 51 4.14 -8.81 1.85
N ILE A 52 3.07 -9.57 2.03
CA ILE A 52 1.94 -9.24 2.89
C ILE A 52 1.86 -10.27 4.01
N TYR A 53 1.87 -9.79 5.24
CA TYR A 53 1.78 -10.61 6.44
C TYR A 53 0.44 -10.39 7.13
N GLU A 54 -0.07 -11.43 7.76
CA GLU A 54 -1.30 -11.43 8.55
C GLU A 54 -0.97 -11.55 10.03
N SER A 55 -1.66 -10.80 10.87
CA SER A 55 -1.66 -11.02 12.32
C SER A 55 -3.00 -10.64 12.94
N LYS A 56 -3.24 -11.12 14.16
CA LYS A 56 -4.40 -10.66 14.93
C LYS A 56 -4.26 -9.17 15.22
N ILE A 57 -5.40 -8.49 15.30
CA ILE A 57 -5.42 -7.05 15.61
C ILE A 57 -4.76 -6.81 16.97
N GLY A 58 -3.78 -5.91 17.00
CA GLY A 58 -3.01 -5.58 18.20
C GLY A 58 -1.81 -6.49 18.47
N GLU A 59 -1.61 -7.56 17.68
CA GLU A 59 -0.44 -8.42 17.75
C GLU A 59 0.61 -8.01 16.70
N ALA A 60 1.89 -8.21 17.03
CA ALA A 60 2.97 -7.99 16.08
C ALA A 60 2.89 -9.01 14.92
N PRO A 61 3.21 -8.60 13.67
CA PRO A 61 3.24 -9.53 12.54
C PRO A 61 4.30 -10.59 12.71
N ASP A 62 3.95 -11.84 12.39
CA ASP A 62 4.94 -12.89 12.16
C ASP A 62 5.50 -12.75 10.74
N TYR A 63 6.76 -12.29 10.64
CA TYR A 63 7.42 -12.06 9.35
C TYR A 63 8.01 -13.32 8.73
N THR A 64 7.78 -14.51 9.30
CA THR A 64 8.30 -15.78 8.77
C THR A 64 7.41 -16.41 7.71
N SER A 65 6.11 -16.08 7.70
CA SER A 65 5.12 -16.68 6.81
C SER A 65 4.23 -15.61 6.16
N SER A 66 4.51 -15.29 4.90
CA SER A 66 3.76 -14.32 4.12
C SER A 66 2.49 -14.97 3.53
N ILE A 67 1.35 -14.28 3.60
CA ILE A 67 0.11 -14.73 2.96
C ILE A 67 0.07 -14.37 1.47
N CYS A 68 0.93 -13.45 1.03
CA CYS A 68 1.11 -13.11 -0.38
C CYS A 68 2.50 -12.52 -0.59
N ASN A 69 3.26 -13.09 -1.50
CA ASN A 69 4.54 -12.56 -1.95
C ASN A 69 4.55 -12.45 -3.48
N SER A 70 5.29 -11.48 -3.99
CA SER A 70 5.55 -11.37 -5.42
C SER A 70 6.88 -10.69 -5.68
N ASP A 71 7.68 -11.33 -6.53
CA ASP A 71 8.89 -10.77 -7.13
C ASP A 71 8.58 -10.08 -8.48
N LYS A 72 7.31 -10.12 -8.92
CA LYS A 72 6.84 -9.43 -10.13
C LYS A 72 6.24 -8.10 -9.73
N ILE A 73 7.04 -7.05 -9.82
CA ILE A 73 6.66 -5.67 -9.48
C ILE A 73 5.96 -5.04 -10.69
N ASN A 74 4.67 -4.71 -10.52
CA ASN A 74 3.90 -3.95 -11.50
C ASN A 74 3.77 -2.50 -11.01
N PHE A 75 4.35 -1.55 -11.75
CA PHE A 75 4.22 -0.14 -11.45
C PHE A 75 3.81 0.69 -12.67
N LYS A 76 3.22 1.85 -12.43
CA LYS A 76 2.94 2.85 -13.46
C LYS A 76 3.65 4.16 -13.11
N ASN A 77 4.23 4.78 -14.13
CA ASN A 77 4.87 6.07 -13.98
C ASN A 77 3.82 7.18 -13.94
N ASN A 78 3.90 8.03 -12.92
CA ASN A 78 3.02 9.18 -12.77
C ASN A 78 3.85 10.47 -12.78
N ILE A 79 3.60 11.32 -13.77
CA ILE A 79 4.25 12.62 -13.88
C ILE A 79 3.38 13.62 -13.12
N LEU A 80 3.61 13.75 -11.81
CA LEU A 80 3.09 14.89 -11.06
C LEU A 80 3.96 16.12 -11.42
N LYS A 81 3.35 17.31 -11.50
CA LYS A 81 3.98 18.54 -12.02
C LYS A 81 5.25 19.01 -11.27
N THR A 82 5.67 18.32 -10.22
CA THR A 82 6.81 18.66 -9.38
C THR A 82 7.77 17.50 -9.14
N GLU A 83 7.34 16.23 -9.26
CA GLU A 83 8.18 15.04 -9.08
C GLU A 83 7.68 13.87 -9.95
N VAL A 84 8.62 13.09 -10.51
CA VAL A 84 8.29 11.82 -11.17
C VAL A 84 8.20 10.76 -10.07
N VAL A 85 6.97 10.37 -9.75
CA VAL A 85 6.68 9.31 -8.78
C VAL A 85 6.13 8.10 -9.51
N ASP A 86 6.71 6.94 -9.25
CA ASP A 86 6.16 5.68 -9.71
C ASP A 86 5.19 5.16 -8.65
N ILE A 87 4.20 4.38 -9.07
CA ILE A 87 3.20 3.80 -8.17
C ILE A 87 3.23 2.29 -8.31
N LEU A 88 3.57 1.59 -7.22
CA LEU A 88 3.48 0.14 -7.12
C LEU A 88 2.03 -0.25 -6.83
N TYR A 89 1.49 -1.13 -7.66
CA TYR A 89 0.13 -1.67 -7.51
C TYR A 89 0.20 -3.06 -6.88
N ILE A 90 -0.39 -3.21 -5.69
CA ILE A 90 -0.47 -4.49 -5.00
C ILE A 90 -1.94 -4.88 -4.92
N ASP A 91 -2.31 -6.00 -5.55
CA ASP A 91 -3.67 -6.53 -5.45
C ASP A 91 -3.88 -7.18 -4.08
N ILE A 92 -4.94 -6.78 -3.38
CA ILE A 92 -5.30 -7.30 -2.06
C ILE A 92 -6.75 -7.82 -2.03
N GLY A 93 -7.38 -8.04 -3.19
CA GLY A 93 -8.73 -8.60 -3.26
C GLY A 93 -8.85 -10.04 -2.77
N PHE A 94 -7.72 -10.73 -2.58
CA PHE A 94 -7.69 -12.06 -1.97
C PHE A 94 -7.89 -12.04 -0.45
N ILE A 95 -7.80 -10.87 0.20
CA ILE A 95 -7.93 -10.75 1.65
C ILE A 95 -9.40 -10.97 2.06
N ASP A 96 -9.61 -11.90 3.00
CA ASP A 96 -10.92 -12.09 3.61
C ASP A 96 -11.25 -10.93 4.57
N ARG A 97 -12.24 -10.12 4.15
CA ARG A 97 -12.72 -8.92 4.85
C ARG A 97 -13.46 -9.24 6.15
N GLU A 98 -13.98 -10.46 6.30
CA GLU A 98 -14.75 -10.86 7.48
C GLU A 98 -13.89 -11.50 8.56
N LYS A 99 -12.64 -11.84 8.25
CA LYS A 99 -11.72 -12.56 9.14
C LYS A 99 -11.34 -11.77 10.40
N GLY A 100 -11.38 -10.42 10.34
CA GLY A 100 -11.06 -9.56 11.47
C GLY A 100 -9.58 -9.52 11.86
N PHE A 101 -8.67 -9.71 10.89
CA PHE A 101 -7.23 -9.61 11.07
C PHE A 101 -6.69 -8.23 10.67
N GLN A 102 -5.46 -7.94 11.06
CA GLN A 102 -4.66 -6.86 10.50
C GLN A 102 -3.60 -7.42 9.55
N TYR A 103 -3.16 -6.56 8.64
CA TYR A 103 -2.23 -6.93 7.59
C TYR A 103 -1.10 -5.92 7.52
N THR A 104 0.10 -6.39 7.22
CA THR A 104 1.28 -5.52 7.06
C THR A 104 1.91 -5.80 5.72
N VAL A 105 2.08 -4.75 4.92
CA VAL A 105 2.87 -4.82 3.69
C VAL A 105 4.33 -4.50 4.00
N CYS A 106 5.23 -5.29 3.42
CA CYS A 106 6.67 -5.07 3.43
C CYS A 106 7.16 -4.98 1.99
N VAL A 107 8.06 -4.04 1.72
CA VAL A 107 8.67 -3.87 0.40
C VAL A 107 10.17 -4.05 0.55
N THR A 108 10.77 -4.87 -0.32
CA THR A 108 12.21 -5.11 -0.32
C THR A 108 12.86 -4.40 -1.50
N LEU A 109 13.86 -3.61 -1.19
CA LEU A 109 14.68 -2.90 -2.15
C LEU A 109 15.84 -3.78 -2.64
N ARG A 110 16.44 -3.43 -3.77
CA ARG A 110 17.54 -4.19 -4.35
C ARG A 110 18.80 -4.26 -3.48
N ASN A 111 19.02 -3.26 -2.64
CA ASN A 111 20.09 -3.25 -1.64
C ASN A 111 19.83 -4.25 -0.47
N GLY A 112 18.69 -4.96 -0.47
CA GLY A 112 18.28 -5.90 0.58
C GLY A 112 17.54 -5.24 1.76
N GLU A 113 17.38 -3.91 1.74
CA GLU A 113 16.61 -3.19 2.75
C GLU A 113 15.13 -3.55 2.67
N VAL A 114 14.51 -3.80 3.82
CA VAL A 114 13.09 -4.12 3.94
C VAL A 114 12.37 -2.98 4.65
N ILE A 115 11.49 -2.31 3.92
CA ILE A 115 10.66 -1.23 4.43
C ILE A 115 9.33 -1.82 4.89
N LYS A 116 9.04 -1.65 6.18
CA LYS A 116 7.84 -2.17 6.83
C LYS A 116 6.84 -1.05 7.03
N PHE A 117 5.62 -1.24 6.56
CA PHE A 117 4.56 -0.25 6.69
C PHE A 117 3.74 -0.44 7.96
N LYS A 118 2.96 0.58 8.32
CA LYS A 118 1.97 0.46 9.39
C LYS A 118 0.94 -0.62 9.01
N PRO A 119 0.45 -1.41 9.97
CA PRO A 119 -0.60 -2.37 9.69
C PRO A 119 -1.88 -1.69 9.17
N PHE A 120 -2.68 -2.42 8.42
CA PHE A 120 -3.97 -1.98 7.89
C PHE A 120 -5.06 -3.03 8.13
N ILE A 121 -6.31 -2.58 8.17
CA ILE A 121 -7.49 -3.41 8.43
C ILE A 121 -8.60 -3.08 7.45
N TRP A 122 -9.52 -4.03 7.27
CA TRP A 122 -10.81 -3.75 6.65
C TRP A 122 -11.69 -2.96 7.61
N ASP A 123 -12.07 -1.74 7.24
CA ASP A 123 -13.06 -0.96 7.97
C ASP A 123 -14.45 -1.21 7.37
N LYS A 124 -15.31 -1.87 8.15
CA LYS A 124 -16.70 -2.14 7.75
C LYS A 124 -17.55 -0.87 7.63
N THR A 125 -17.17 0.20 8.32
CA THR A 125 -17.89 1.48 8.33
C THR A 125 -17.66 2.26 7.04
N GLU A 126 -16.39 2.37 6.63
CA GLU A 126 -15.99 3.06 5.40
C GLU A 126 -16.06 2.14 4.17
N VAL A 127 -16.24 0.83 4.38
CA VAL A 127 -16.25 -0.21 3.34
C VAL A 127 -14.95 -0.15 2.53
N SER A 128 -13.82 -0.01 3.23
CA SER A 128 -12.49 0.13 2.64
C SER A 128 -11.40 -0.34 3.59
N PHE A 129 -10.24 -0.68 3.03
CA PHE A 129 -9.03 -0.85 3.84
C PHE A 129 -8.49 0.49 4.31
N LYS A 130 -7.94 0.52 5.53
CA LYS A 130 -7.29 1.72 6.10
C LYS A 130 -6.11 1.35 6.98
N LEU A 131 -5.11 2.25 7.05
CA LEU A 131 -4.02 2.13 8.01
C LEU A 131 -4.57 2.22 9.44
N ILE A 132 -4.03 1.39 10.34
CA ILE A 132 -4.24 1.55 11.77
C ILE A 132 -3.48 2.80 12.20
N LYS A 133 -4.19 3.80 12.72
CA LYS A 133 -3.57 4.93 13.40
C LYS A 133 -3.10 4.44 14.77
N THR A 134 -1.79 4.30 14.95
CA THR A 134 -1.22 4.10 16.28
C THR A 134 -1.58 5.35 17.11
N GLN A 135 -2.40 5.20 18.16
CA GLN A 135 -2.47 6.22 19.19
C GLN A 135 -1.10 6.23 19.88
N ILE A 136 -0.36 7.32 19.70
CA ILE A 136 0.84 7.64 20.49
C ILE A 136 0.36 8.35 21.76
#